data_AF-A0A0U2LWD1-F1
#
_entry.id   AF-A0A0U2LWD1-F1
#
_cell.length_a   1.000
_cell.length_b   1.000
_cell.length_c   1.000
_cell.angle_alpha   90.00
_cell.angle_beta   90.00
_cell.angle_gamma   90.00
#
_symmetry.space_group_name_H-M   'P 1'
#
loop_
_entity.id
_entity.type
_entity.pdbx_description
1 polymer ?
#
loop_
_entity_poly.entity_id
_entity_poly.type
_entity_poly.pdbx_seq_one_letter_code
_entity_poly.pdbx_strand_id
1 'polypeptide(L)'
;MYRQAEQQWCRQQGLLLFAYGSLIWKPGFEAVEQGPAQVHGFHRALRLRSLVNRGNAAQPGLVLCLLPGGSCRGLFYRVSPEQSPAVLCELWAREMVVGSYQPRWLNCLSSSGPRRALSFTLERQSPGLVPHLSDAALLQIFEAAHGRYGSTLDYLQRTVQSLQAHGIRDRELERQLHLAAQQGLLG
;
A
#
# COMPACT_ATOMS: atom_id res chain seq x y z
N MET A 1 -2.47 -5.53 19.23
CA MET A 1 -1.87 -5.49 17.89
C MET A 1 -0.46 -4.91 17.88
N TYR A 2 -0.21 -3.66 18.32
CA TYR A 2 1.15 -3.06 18.33
C TYR A 2 2.21 -3.94 19.01
N ARG A 3 2.01 -4.27 20.29
CA ARG A 3 2.94 -5.12 21.06
C ARG A 3 3.15 -6.50 20.43
N GLN A 4 2.13 -7.07 19.78
CA GLN A 4 2.24 -8.36 19.10
C GLN A 4 3.11 -8.28 17.84
N ALA A 5 3.01 -7.20 17.06
CA ALA A 5 3.91 -7.00 15.93
C ALA A 5 5.34 -6.72 16.40
N GLU A 6 5.50 -5.93 17.46
CA GLU A 6 6.79 -5.65 18.06
C GLU A 6 7.51 -6.90 18.61
N GLN A 7 6.77 -7.89 19.12
CA GLN A 7 7.35 -9.13 19.64
C GLN A 7 7.78 -10.13 18.56
N GLN A 8 7.34 -9.96 17.31
CA GLN A 8 7.45 -10.99 16.28
C GLN A 8 8.61 -10.79 15.29
N TRP A 9 9.35 -9.69 15.38
CA TRP A 9 10.50 -9.42 14.50
C TRP A 9 11.82 -9.70 15.20
N CYS A 10 12.80 -10.18 14.44
CA CYS A 10 14.13 -10.47 14.97
C CYS A 10 14.89 -9.16 15.20
N ARG A 11 15.12 -8.81 16.48
CA ARG A 11 15.80 -7.57 16.88
C ARG A 11 17.19 -7.45 16.29
N GLN A 12 17.91 -8.56 16.08
CA GLN A 12 19.24 -8.55 15.47
C GLN A 12 19.22 -8.34 13.95
N GLN A 13 18.16 -8.75 13.26
CA GLN A 13 18.07 -8.66 11.80
C GLN A 13 17.53 -7.31 11.33
N GLY A 14 16.78 -6.60 12.18
CA GLY A 14 16.09 -5.39 11.76
C GLY A 14 14.63 -5.65 11.37
N LEU A 15 13.84 -4.59 11.32
CA LEU A 15 12.45 -4.63 10.90
C LEU A 15 12.40 -4.86 9.39
N LEU A 16 11.72 -5.94 8.98
CA LEU A 16 11.41 -6.22 7.58
C LEU A 16 9.99 -5.77 7.26
N LEU A 17 9.82 -5.03 6.17
CA LEU A 17 8.53 -4.52 5.70
C LEU A 17 8.27 -4.97 4.27
N PHE A 18 7.02 -5.31 3.97
CA PHE A 18 6.55 -5.50 2.60
C PHE A 18 5.66 -4.33 2.18
N ALA A 19 6.10 -3.61 1.16
CA ALA A 19 5.43 -2.44 0.62
C ALA A 19 4.73 -2.77 -0.69
N TYR A 20 3.44 -2.43 -0.77
CA TYR A 20 2.59 -2.61 -1.95
C TYR A 20 1.89 -1.30 -2.39
N GLY A 21 2.15 -0.19 -1.72
CA GLY A 21 1.43 1.08 -1.95
C GLY A 21 2.34 2.29 -1.79
N SER A 22 1.90 3.31 -1.05
CA SER A 22 2.68 4.54 -0.84
C SER A 22 4.05 4.32 -0.23
N LEU A 23 4.25 3.25 0.55
CA LEU A 23 5.57 2.93 1.10
C LEU A 23 6.63 2.70 0.02
N ILE A 24 6.25 2.37 -1.23
CA ILE A 24 7.18 2.19 -2.35
C ILE A 24 7.84 3.52 -2.76
N TRP A 25 7.13 4.64 -2.67
CA TRP A 25 7.61 5.96 -3.13
C TRP A 25 7.66 7.04 -2.04
N LYS A 26 7.13 6.73 -0.87
CA LYS A 26 7.22 7.53 0.35
C LYS A 26 7.32 6.57 1.54
N PRO A 27 8.48 5.89 1.71
CA PRO A 27 8.70 4.98 2.84
C PRO A 27 8.62 5.73 4.17
N GLY A 28 9.26 6.90 4.26
CA GLY A 28 9.33 7.69 5.50
C GLY A 28 10.38 7.18 6.49
N PHE A 29 11.29 6.33 6.03
CA PHE A 29 12.40 5.79 6.80
C PHE A 29 13.55 5.45 5.84
N GLU A 30 14.76 5.28 6.39
CA GLU A 30 15.90 4.78 5.64
C GLU A 30 15.96 3.26 5.72
N ALA A 31 16.16 2.61 4.57
CA ALA A 31 16.31 1.17 4.50
C ALA A 31 17.78 0.83 4.24
N VAL A 32 18.32 -0.09 5.05
CA VAL A 32 19.67 -0.64 4.85
C VAL A 32 19.69 -1.73 3.77
N GLU A 33 18.52 -2.18 3.34
CA GLU A 33 18.35 -3.11 2.23
C GLU A 33 16.94 -2.93 1.63
N GLN A 34 16.83 -2.99 0.31
CA GLN A 34 15.53 -3.01 -0.37
C GLN A 34 15.61 -3.82 -1.66
N GLY A 35 14.48 -4.34 -2.12
CA GLY A 35 14.41 -4.98 -3.42
C GLY A 35 13.02 -5.54 -3.74
N PRO A 36 12.82 -6.02 -4.99
CA PRO A 36 11.56 -6.65 -5.39
C PRO A 36 11.26 -7.88 -4.53
N ALA A 37 9.98 -8.00 -4.16
CA ALA A 37 9.47 -9.16 -3.45
C ALA A 37 8.05 -9.52 -3.92
N GLN A 38 7.65 -10.76 -3.68
CA GLN A 38 6.29 -11.24 -3.96
C GLN A 38 5.68 -11.92 -2.74
N VAL A 39 4.41 -11.65 -2.47
CA VAL A 39 3.60 -12.39 -1.50
C VAL A 39 2.51 -13.17 -2.22
N HIS A 40 2.24 -14.38 -1.75
CA HIS A 40 1.12 -15.21 -2.21
C HIS A 40 -0.05 -15.16 -1.23
N GLY A 41 -1.25 -15.42 -1.73
CA GLY A 41 -2.47 -15.38 -0.93
C GLY A 41 -3.02 -13.97 -0.72
N PHE A 42 -2.45 -12.96 -1.38
CA PHE A 42 -2.91 -11.57 -1.32
C PHE A 42 -2.77 -10.87 -2.66
N HIS A 43 -3.67 -9.95 -2.99
CA HIS A 43 -3.59 -9.08 -4.15
C HIS A 43 -3.85 -7.64 -3.74
N ARG A 44 -3.26 -6.73 -4.50
CA ARG A 44 -3.41 -5.30 -4.31
C ARG A 44 -4.70 -4.81 -4.99
N ALA A 45 -5.39 -3.86 -4.37
CA ALA A 45 -6.55 -3.22 -5.00
C ALA A 45 -6.70 -1.76 -4.54
N LEU A 46 -7.09 -0.86 -5.45
CA LEU A 46 -7.43 0.54 -5.13
C LEU A 46 -8.88 0.60 -4.61
N ARG A 47 -9.10 0.11 -3.39
CA ARG A 47 -10.45 -0.16 -2.87
C ARG A 47 -10.65 0.17 -1.39
N LEU A 48 -9.66 0.77 -0.73
CA LEU A 48 -9.85 1.27 0.63
C LEU A 48 -10.30 2.72 0.59
N ARG A 49 -11.45 3.01 1.19
CA ARG A 49 -12.03 4.36 1.30
C ARG A 49 -11.08 5.30 2.03
N SER A 50 -10.87 6.50 1.48
CA SER A 50 -10.03 7.55 2.07
C SER A 50 -10.85 8.83 2.29
N LEU A 51 -11.07 9.19 3.55
CA LEU A 51 -11.87 10.35 3.95
C LEU A 51 -11.03 11.57 4.35
N VAL A 52 -9.70 11.46 4.26
CA VAL A 52 -8.77 12.53 4.71
C VAL A 52 -7.60 12.68 3.75
N ASN A 53 -6.94 11.59 3.38
CA ASN A 53 -5.65 11.64 2.69
C ASN A 53 -5.80 11.88 1.18
N ARG A 54 -6.73 11.17 0.54
CA ARG A 54 -6.96 11.17 -0.92
C ARG A 54 -8.39 11.53 -1.32
N GLY A 55 -9.15 12.02 -0.36
CA GLY A 55 -10.50 12.52 -0.47
C GLY A 55 -10.88 13.21 0.83
N ASN A 56 -12.17 13.49 0.98
CA ASN A 56 -12.74 14.12 2.17
C ASN A 56 -14.07 13.46 2.55
N ALA A 57 -14.76 13.96 3.58
CA ALA A 57 -16.01 13.37 4.04
C ALA A 57 -17.15 13.44 2.99
N ALA A 58 -17.17 14.50 2.16
CA ALA A 58 -18.18 14.70 1.12
C ALA A 58 -17.85 13.97 -0.18
N GLN A 59 -16.56 13.94 -0.55
CA GLN A 59 -16.02 13.28 -1.73
C GLN A 59 -14.92 12.28 -1.32
N PRO A 60 -15.30 11.07 -0.86
CA PRO A 60 -14.36 10.04 -0.48
C PRO A 60 -13.45 9.64 -1.64
N GLY A 61 -12.17 9.50 -1.35
CA GLY A 61 -11.19 8.94 -2.28
C GLY A 61 -10.94 7.46 -2.05
N LEU A 62 -9.96 6.93 -2.76
CA LEU A 62 -9.49 5.56 -2.63
C LEU A 62 -7.98 5.51 -2.40
N VAL A 63 -7.54 4.54 -1.61
CA VAL A 63 -6.13 4.14 -1.46
C VAL A 63 -6.00 2.63 -1.64
N LEU A 64 -4.77 2.17 -1.84
CA LEU A 64 -4.51 0.75 -2.04
C LEU A 64 -4.69 -0.02 -0.74
N CYS A 65 -5.23 -1.22 -0.85
CA CYS A 65 -5.22 -2.22 0.20
C CYS A 65 -4.68 -3.54 -0.33
N LEU A 66 -4.29 -4.41 0.60
CA LEU A 66 -3.85 -5.76 0.32
C LEU A 66 -4.91 -6.74 0.82
N LEU A 67 -5.68 -7.31 -0.11
CA LEU A 67 -6.84 -8.17 0.14
C LEU A 67 -6.48 -9.65 -0.02
N PRO A 68 -7.16 -10.58 0.68
CA PRO A 68 -6.91 -12.01 0.52
C PRO A 68 -7.17 -12.54 -0.91
N GLY A 69 -6.35 -13.50 -1.34
CA GLY A 69 -6.38 -14.18 -2.63
C GLY A 69 -5.36 -13.63 -3.63
N GLY A 70 -4.91 -14.46 -4.58
CA GLY A 70 -3.98 -14.07 -5.65
C GLY A 70 -2.52 -13.96 -5.21
N SER A 71 -1.77 -13.05 -5.84
CA SER A 71 -0.40 -12.69 -5.45
C SER A 71 -0.16 -11.20 -5.68
N CYS A 72 0.79 -10.64 -4.93
CA CYS A 72 1.16 -9.24 -5.04
C CYS A 72 2.68 -9.13 -5.12
N ARG A 73 3.19 -8.55 -6.21
CA ARG A 73 4.57 -8.07 -6.29
C ARG A 73 4.66 -6.70 -5.63
N GLY A 74 5.73 -6.43 -4.93
CA GLY A 74 5.99 -5.19 -4.21
C GLY A 74 7.47 -5.05 -3.91
N LEU A 75 7.82 -4.27 -2.90
CA LEU A 75 9.18 -4.18 -2.39
C LEU A 75 9.26 -4.77 -0.99
N PHE A 76 10.37 -5.41 -0.67
CA PHE A 76 10.77 -5.58 0.72
C PHE A 76 11.71 -4.43 1.10
N TYR A 77 11.65 -4.04 2.36
CA TYR A 77 12.61 -3.17 3.01
C TYR A 77 13.14 -3.85 4.26
N ARG A 78 14.42 -3.63 4.56
CA ARG A 78 15.02 -3.91 5.86
C ARG A 78 15.49 -2.61 6.48
N VAL A 79 15.03 -2.34 7.69
CA VAL A 79 15.48 -1.22 8.53
C VAL A 79 16.54 -1.74 9.48
N SER A 80 17.51 -0.92 9.86
CA SER A 80 18.54 -1.35 10.82
C SER A 80 17.91 -1.68 12.19
N PRO A 81 18.48 -2.62 12.97
CA PRO A 81 18.05 -2.92 14.33
C PRO A 81 17.79 -1.69 15.21
N GLU A 82 18.67 -0.70 15.11
CA GLU A 82 18.70 0.50 15.94
C GLU A 82 17.50 1.42 15.63
N GLN A 83 17.18 1.60 14.35
CA GLN A 83 16.10 2.49 13.90
C GLN A 83 14.72 1.82 13.95
N SER A 84 14.69 0.50 13.95
CA SER A 84 13.46 -0.28 13.79
C SER A 84 12.36 0.01 14.83
N PRO A 85 12.63 0.25 16.14
CA PRO A 85 11.57 0.64 17.08
C PRO A 85 10.90 1.97 16.73
N ALA A 86 11.68 2.97 16.34
CA ALA A 86 11.17 4.28 15.94
C ALA A 86 10.35 4.19 14.66
N VAL A 87 10.89 3.49 13.64
CA VAL A 87 10.20 3.28 12.36
C VAL A 87 8.89 2.50 12.55
N LEU A 88 8.87 1.47 13.39
CA LEU A 88 7.65 0.74 13.70
C LEU A 88 6.59 1.66 14.33
N CYS A 89 6.99 2.50 15.28
CA CYS A 89 6.10 3.45 15.94
C CYS A 89 5.49 4.46 14.94
N GLU A 90 6.32 5.07 14.10
CA GLU A 90 5.89 6.04 13.10
C GLU A 90 4.99 5.41 12.03
N LEU A 91 5.33 4.22 11.53
CA LEU A 91 4.48 3.47 10.61
C LEU A 91 3.15 3.12 11.22
N TRP A 92 3.12 2.78 12.51
CA TRP A 92 1.88 2.50 13.20
C TRP A 92 1.01 3.75 13.29
N ALA A 93 1.57 4.89 13.67
CA ALA A 93 0.85 6.16 13.70
C ALA A 93 0.36 6.59 12.32
N ARG A 94 1.09 6.26 11.26
CA ARG A 94 0.69 6.58 9.88
C ARG A 94 -0.43 5.69 9.37
N GLU A 95 -0.32 4.37 9.53
CA GLU A 95 -1.20 3.40 8.87
C GLU A 95 -2.39 2.99 9.75
N MET A 96 -2.25 2.99 11.09
CA MET A 96 -3.26 2.47 12.01
C MET A 96 -4.18 3.54 12.62
N VAL A 97 -3.94 4.84 12.39
CA VAL A 97 -4.77 5.92 12.97
C VAL A 97 -6.23 5.89 12.48
N VAL A 98 -6.48 5.47 11.23
CA VAL A 98 -7.86 5.28 10.73
C VAL A 98 -8.36 3.84 11.01
N GLY A 99 -7.54 3.00 11.64
CA GLY A 99 -7.92 1.67 12.14
C GLY A 99 -8.34 0.64 11.09
N SER A 100 -8.23 0.96 9.80
CA SER A 100 -8.78 0.10 8.73
C SER A 100 -7.89 -1.08 8.37
N TYR A 101 -6.57 -0.96 8.55
CA TYR A 101 -5.64 -2.04 8.24
C TYR A 101 -5.48 -3.04 9.37
N GLN A 102 -5.07 -4.25 8.98
CA GLN A 102 -4.61 -5.30 9.85
C GLN A 102 -3.12 -5.59 9.62
N PRO A 103 -2.26 -5.36 10.61
CA PRO A 103 -0.85 -5.71 10.50
C PRO A 103 -0.70 -7.23 10.44
N ARG A 104 0.02 -7.74 9.44
CA ARG A 104 0.32 -9.17 9.27
C ARG A 104 1.76 -9.37 8.86
N TRP A 105 2.39 -10.38 9.46
CA TRP A 105 3.69 -10.89 9.02
C TRP A 105 3.47 -11.85 7.85
N LEU A 106 3.93 -11.46 6.68
CA LEU A 106 3.78 -12.21 5.43
C LEU A 106 5.11 -12.84 5.03
N ASN A 107 5.03 -14.04 4.46
CA ASN A 107 6.17 -14.66 3.79
C ASN A 107 6.33 -14.03 2.41
N CYS A 108 7.42 -13.30 2.24
CA CYS A 108 7.77 -12.58 1.03
C CYS A 108 8.89 -13.32 0.32
N LEU A 109 8.69 -13.68 -0.94
CA LEU A 109 9.73 -14.27 -1.79
C LEU A 109 10.55 -13.14 -2.41
N SER A 110 11.82 -13.07 -2.05
CA SER A 110 12.82 -12.15 -2.62
C SER A 110 13.85 -12.92 -3.44
N SER A 111 14.72 -12.22 -4.19
CA SER A 111 15.86 -12.85 -4.88
C SER A 111 16.81 -13.61 -3.94
N SER A 112 16.90 -13.18 -2.68
CA SER A 112 17.68 -13.84 -1.63
C SER A 112 16.95 -14.96 -0.89
N GLY A 113 15.74 -15.34 -1.34
CA GLY A 113 14.89 -16.35 -0.73
C GLY A 113 13.72 -15.78 0.09
N PRO A 114 12.99 -16.66 0.81
CA PRO A 114 11.82 -16.29 1.60
C PRO A 114 12.22 -15.47 2.84
N ARG A 115 11.51 -14.37 3.09
CA ARG A 115 11.69 -13.51 4.26
C ARG A 115 10.34 -13.20 4.89
N ARG A 116 10.28 -13.18 6.22
CA ARG A 116 9.08 -12.80 6.97
C ARG A 116 9.07 -11.28 7.17
N ALA A 117 8.13 -10.58 6.56
CA ALA A 117 8.05 -9.12 6.59
C ALA A 117 6.67 -8.63 7.00
N LEU A 118 6.62 -7.52 7.74
CA LEU A 118 5.38 -6.88 8.18
C LEU A 118 4.73 -6.14 7.00
N SER A 119 3.44 -6.36 6.83
CA SER A 119 2.58 -5.65 5.87
C SER A 119 1.27 -5.26 6.54
N PHE A 120 0.56 -4.33 5.93
CA PHE A 120 -0.75 -3.85 6.38
C PHE A 120 -1.81 -4.37 5.43
N THR A 121 -2.56 -5.40 5.83
CA THR A 121 -3.61 -6.05 5.03
C THR A 121 -4.98 -5.45 5.31
N LEU A 122 -5.98 -5.78 4.51
CA LEU A 122 -7.37 -5.40 4.75
C LEU A 122 -8.25 -6.66 4.77
N GLU A 123 -9.11 -6.79 5.76
CA GLU A 123 -10.08 -7.88 5.80
C GLU A 123 -11.22 -7.64 4.82
N ARG A 124 -11.80 -8.75 4.31
CA ARG A 124 -12.95 -8.70 3.40
C ARG A 124 -14.18 -8.03 4.01
N GLN A 125 -14.30 -8.05 5.33
CA GLN A 125 -15.44 -7.48 6.07
C GLN A 125 -15.16 -6.06 6.57
N SER A 126 -14.02 -5.45 6.20
CA SER A 126 -13.68 -4.11 6.65
C SER A 126 -14.73 -3.10 6.17
N PRO A 127 -15.26 -2.22 7.05
CA PRO A 127 -16.21 -1.17 6.64
C PRO A 127 -15.58 -0.14 5.68
N GLY A 128 -14.25 -0.04 5.67
CA GLY A 128 -13.49 0.77 4.73
C GLY A 128 -13.39 0.18 3.32
N LEU A 129 -13.69 -1.11 3.14
CA LEU A 129 -13.62 -1.76 1.84
C LEU A 129 -14.77 -1.30 0.94
N VAL A 130 -14.42 -0.69 -0.19
CA VAL A 130 -15.35 -0.33 -1.25
C VAL A 130 -15.58 -1.57 -2.14
N PRO A 131 -16.83 -1.88 -2.55
CA PRO A 131 -17.10 -2.93 -3.52
C PRO A 131 -16.40 -2.68 -4.86
N HIS A 132 -16.49 -3.62 -5.80
CA HIS A 132 -16.03 -3.33 -7.15
C HIS A 132 -16.84 -2.17 -7.72
N LEU A 133 -16.14 -1.20 -8.30
CA LEU A 133 -16.74 -0.04 -8.94
C LEU A 133 -16.84 -0.28 -10.44
N SER A 134 -17.86 0.30 -11.07
CA SER A 134 -17.86 0.47 -12.51
C SER A 134 -16.80 1.49 -12.91
N ASP A 135 -16.35 1.43 -14.17
CA ASP A 135 -15.38 2.39 -14.70
C ASP A 135 -15.90 3.84 -14.60
N ALA A 136 -17.20 4.07 -14.84
CA ALA A 136 -17.82 5.38 -14.66
C ALA A 136 -17.75 5.88 -13.21
N ALA A 137 -18.02 5.03 -12.22
CA ALA A 137 -17.94 5.42 -10.81
C ALA A 137 -16.49 5.68 -10.38
N LEU A 138 -15.53 4.91 -10.92
CA LEU A 138 -14.11 5.14 -10.65
C LEU A 138 -13.63 6.48 -11.23
N LEU A 139 -14.04 6.81 -12.45
CA LEU A 139 -13.73 8.09 -13.10
C LEU A 139 -14.28 9.29 -12.31
N GLN A 140 -15.52 9.20 -11.83
CA GLN A 140 -16.10 10.23 -10.96
C GLN A 140 -15.26 10.46 -9.69
N ILE A 141 -14.71 9.38 -9.10
CA ILE A 141 -13.80 9.51 -7.95
C ILE A 141 -12.48 10.18 -8.37
N PHE A 142 -11.92 9.83 -9.53
CA PHE A 142 -10.69 10.45 -10.01
C PHE A 142 -10.86 11.95 -10.28
N GLU A 143 -12.01 12.37 -10.79
CA GLU A 143 -12.34 13.78 -11.03
C GLU A 143 -12.58 14.56 -9.73
N ALA A 144 -13.31 13.97 -8.77
CA ALA A 144 -13.81 14.72 -7.63
C ALA A 144 -12.98 14.58 -6.35
N ALA A 145 -12.35 13.42 -6.11
CA ALA A 145 -11.78 13.11 -4.80
C ALA A 145 -10.41 13.78 -4.61
N HIS A 146 -10.37 14.78 -3.72
CA HIS A 146 -9.15 15.44 -3.29
C HIS A 146 -9.06 15.52 -1.76
N GLY A 147 -7.89 15.15 -1.22
CA GLY A 147 -7.62 15.17 0.21
C GLY A 147 -6.32 15.89 0.57
N ARG A 148 -5.89 15.73 1.83
CA ARG A 148 -4.70 16.38 2.40
C ARG A 148 -3.42 16.18 1.58
N TYR A 149 -3.28 15.05 0.89
CA TYR A 149 -2.06 14.69 0.17
C TYR A 149 -2.24 14.63 -1.36
N GLY A 150 -3.30 15.24 -1.88
CA GLY A 150 -3.66 15.24 -3.31
C GLY A 150 -4.84 14.35 -3.62
N SER A 151 -5.06 14.10 -4.91
CA SER A 151 -6.18 13.29 -5.40
C SER A 151 -5.92 11.78 -5.29
N THR A 152 -6.99 11.00 -5.45
CA THR A 152 -6.89 9.55 -5.66
C THR A 152 -6.12 9.21 -6.94
N LEU A 153 -6.30 10.01 -8.00
CA LEU A 153 -5.62 9.82 -9.29
C LEU A 153 -4.10 10.07 -9.16
N ASP A 154 -3.67 11.12 -8.46
CA ASP A 154 -2.25 11.39 -8.19
C ASP A 154 -1.59 10.21 -7.46
N TYR A 155 -2.32 9.64 -6.52
CA TYR A 155 -1.87 8.49 -5.74
C TYR A 155 -1.71 7.24 -6.60
N LEU A 156 -2.67 6.97 -7.49
CA LEU A 156 -2.59 5.88 -8.46
C LEU A 156 -1.40 6.08 -9.40
N GLN A 157 -1.26 7.26 -10.00
CA GLN A 157 -0.20 7.59 -10.96
C GLN A 157 1.19 7.41 -10.34
N ARG A 158 1.44 7.99 -9.16
CA ARG A 158 2.72 7.83 -8.43
C ARG A 158 3.01 6.38 -8.12
N THR A 159 1.99 5.62 -7.74
CA THR A 159 2.17 4.20 -7.41
C THR A 159 2.50 3.39 -8.66
N VAL A 160 1.80 3.58 -9.77
CA VAL A 160 2.09 2.90 -11.05
C VAL A 160 3.50 3.23 -11.53
N GLN A 161 3.87 4.52 -11.57
CA GLN A 161 5.21 4.94 -11.99
C GLN A 161 6.30 4.30 -11.14
N SER A 162 6.11 4.29 -9.82
CA SER A 162 7.11 3.74 -8.89
C SER A 162 7.21 2.22 -8.98
N LEU A 163 6.11 1.52 -9.23
CA LEU A 163 6.15 0.09 -9.52
C LEU A 163 6.93 -0.21 -10.80
N GLN A 164 6.65 0.55 -11.86
CA GLN A 164 7.31 0.40 -13.15
C GLN A 164 8.82 0.67 -13.03
N ALA A 165 9.23 1.69 -12.28
CA ALA A 165 10.63 1.98 -11.99
C ALA A 165 11.37 0.82 -11.28
N HIS A 166 10.63 -0.05 -10.57
CA HIS A 166 11.18 -1.25 -9.94
C HIS A 166 10.93 -2.54 -10.75
N GLY A 167 10.55 -2.43 -12.02
CA GLY A 167 10.28 -3.59 -12.89
C GLY A 167 9.04 -4.39 -12.49
N ILE A 168 8.09 -3.76 -11.80
CA ILE A 168 6.82 -4.35 -11.39
C ILE A 168 5.71 -3.78 -12.26
N ARG A 169 4.97 -4.67 -12.93
CA ARG A 169 3.76 -4.33 -13.69
C ARG A 169 2.54 -4.78 -12.92
N ASP A 170 1.58 -3.88 -12.73
CA ASP A 170 0.29 -4.17 -12.11
C ASP A 170 -0.81 -3.86 -13.11
N ARG A 171 -1.37 -4.91 -13.72
CA ARG A 171 -2.28 -4.77 -14.87
C ARG A 171 -3.55 -4.00 -14.53
N GLU A 172 -4.10 -4.18 -13.32
CA GLU A 172 -5.34 -3.49 -12.95
C GLU A 172 -5.08 -2.02 -12.64
N LEU A 173 -4.01 -1.69 -11.91
CA LEU A 173 -3.67 -0.29 -11.68
C LEU A 173 -3.31 0.45 -12.99
N GLU A 174 -2.61 -0.23 -13.90
CA GLU A 174 -2.30 0.31 -15.23
C GLU A 174 -3.55 0.50 -16.08
N ARG A 175 -4.52 -0.44 -16.03
CA ARG A 175 -5.82 -0.30 -16.71
C ARG A 175 -6.59 0.90 -16.16
N GLN A 176 -6.66 1.06 -14.84
CA GLN A 176 -7.33 2.19 -14.20
C GLN A 176 -6.69 3.53 -14.56
N LEU A 177 -5.36 3.58 -14.60
CA LEU A 177 -4.63 4.78 -15.03
C LEU A 177 -4.86 5.08 -16.51
N HIS A 178 -4.90 4.05 -17.36
CA HIS A 178 -5.22 4.20 -18.78
C HIS A 178 -6.65 4.71 -19.00
N LEU A 179 -7.62 4.21 -18.22
CA LEU A 179 -9.00 4.69 -18.24
C LEU A 179 -9.08 6.19 -17.93
N ALA A 180 -8.34 6.66 -16.91
CA ALA A 180 -8.26 8.09 -16.59
C ALA A 180 -7.63 8.91 -17.73
N ALA A 181 -6.58 8.37 -18.37
CA ALA A 181 -5.93 8.99 -19.52
C ALA A 181 -6.89 9.17 -20.71
N GLN A 182 -7.71 8.16 -21.01
CA GLN A 182 -8.69 8.21 -22.10
C GLN A 182 -9.77 9.28 -21.89
N GLN A 183 -10.03 9.68 -20.64
CA GLN A 183 -10.97 10.75 -20.29
C GLN A 183 -10.29 12.12 -20.14
N GLY A 184 -8.99 12.24 -20.46
CA GLY A 184 -8.27 13.51 -20.36
C GLY A 184 -8.03 13.98 -18.93
N LEU A 185 -8.06 13.08 -17.94
CA LEU A 185 -7.86 13.41 -16.52
C LEU A 185 -6.38 13.46 -16.12
N LEU A 186 -5.49 13.03 -17.00
CA LEU A 186 -4.04 13.18 -16.82
C LEU A 186 -3.60 14.43 -17.59
N GLY A 187 -3.04 15.40 -16.86
CA GLY A 187 -2.50 16.64 -17.42
C GLY A 187 -1.22 16.44 -18.23
#